data_AF-A0AA88H855-F1
#
_entry.id   AF-A0AA88H855-F1
#
_cell.length_a   1.000
_cell.length_b   1.000
_cell.length_c   1.000
_cell.angle_alpha   90.00
_cell.angle_beta   90.00
_cell.angle_gamma   90.00
#
_symmetry.space_group_name_H-M   'P 1'
#
loop_
_entity.id
_entity.type
_entity.pdbx_description
1 polymer ?
#
loop_
_entity_poly.entity_id
_entity_poly.type
_entity_poly.pdbx_seq_one_letter_code
_entity_poly.pdbx_strand_id
1 'polypeptide(L)'
;DIIPFGNNVIFRYLLGWMVPPKVSLLKLTQTEAVKKLYENNHFIQDMLVPIGKLKESLEVFEREVQIYPVWLCPFNLPLNPGMLVPAEGTEQMYVDIGTYGVPKVPTFEPVKTTRNIEAFVRDVKG
;
A
#
# COMPACT_ATOMS: atom_id res chain seq x y z
N ASP A 1 -3.49 5.28 -16.74
CA ASP A 1 -4.55 6.29 -16.59
C ASP A 1 -5.94 5.68 -16.72
N ILE A 2 -6.82 5.98 -15.77
CA ILE A 2 -8.18 5.43 -15.70
C ILE A 2 -9.10 6.06 -16.76
N ILE A 3 -8.86 7.33 -17.13
CA ILE A 3 -9.63 8.05 -18.17
C ILE A 3 -8.64 8.77 -19.11
N PRO A 4 -8.04 8.07 -20.08
CA PRO A 4 -6.99 8.64 -20.93
C PRO A 4 -7.48 9.80 -21.82
N PHE A 5 -8.78 9.85 -22.13
CA PHE A 5 -9.41 10.95 -22.88
C PHE A 5 -9.85 12.13 -22.01
N GLY A 6 -9.65 12.07 -20.69
CA GLY A 6 -10.15 13.08 -19.73
C GLY A 6 -9.55 14.47 -19.89
N ASN A 7 -8.42 14.60 -20.60
CA ASN A 7 -7.77 15.87 -20.89
C ASN A 7 -8.28 16.54 -22.19
N ASN A 8 -9.25 15.96 -22.90
CA ASN A 8 -9.83 16.57 -24.10
C ASN A 8 -10.77 17.75 -23.74
N VAL A 9 -10.66 18.88 -24.45
CA VAL A 9 -11.42 20.11 -24.18
C VAL A 9 -12.94 19.91 -24.30
N ILE A 10 -13.38 19.17 -25.32
CA ILE A 10 -14.81 18.88 -25.55
C ILE A 10 -15.34 18.02 -24.40
N PHE A 11 -14.58 17.00 -24.01
CA PHE A 11 -14.94 16.14 -22.89
C PHE A 11 -15.03 16.92 -21.57
N ARG A 12 -14.06 17.80 -21.29
CA ARG A 12 -14.06 18.64 -20.07
C ARG A 12 -15.26 19.57 -20.01
N TYR A 13 -15.63 20.19 -21.12
CA TYR A 13 -16.76 21.11 -21.15
C TYR A 13 -18.11 20.41 -20.99
N LEU A 14 -18.31 19.25 -21.62
CA LEU A 14 -19.59 18.53 -21.60
C LEU A 14 -19.76 17.62 -20.38
N LEU A 15 -18.69 16.93 -19.97
CA LEU A 15 -18.73 15.83 -19.00
C LEU A 15 -17.68 15.97 -17.88
N GLY A 16 -16.85 17.02 -17.89
CA GLY A 16 -15.80 17.21 -16.89
C GLY A 16 -16.32 17.37 -15.47
N TRP A 17 -17.54 17.87 -15.30
CA TRP A 17 -18.24 17.97 -14.01
C TRP A 17 -18.56 16.60 -13.37
N MET A 18 -18.48 15.51 -14.14
CA MET A 18 -18.66 14.14 -13.65
C MET A 18 -17.33 13.48 -13.23
N VAL A 19 -16.20 14.20 -13.29
CA VAL A 19 -14.85 13.66 -13.07
C VAL A 19 -14.18 14.25 -11.81
N PRO A 20 -13.48 13.45 -11.00
CA PRO A 20 -13.39 11.99 -11.10
C PRO A 20 -14.70 11.34 -10.66
N PRO A 21 -15.23 10.37 -11.43
CA PRO A 21 -16.37 9.58 -10.96
C PRO A 21 -15.98 8.83 -9.69
N LYS A 22 -16.95 8.54 -8.83
CA LYS A 22 -16.71 7.82 -7.57
C LYS A 22 -15.91 6.55 -7.87
N VAL A 23 -14.83 6.32 -7.11
CA VAL A 23 -13.95 5.14 -7.28
C VAL A 23 -14.74 3.83 -7.21
N SER A 24 -15.80 3.78 -6.40
CA SER A 24 -16.70 2.63 -6.33
C SER A 24 -17.41 2.35 -7.66
N LEU A 25 -17.86 3.39 -8.38
CA LEU A 25 -18.46 3.24 -9.70
C LEU A 25 -17.44 2.74 -10.72
N LEU A 26 -16.22 3.27 -10.69
CA LEU A 26 -15.12 2.79 -11.54
C LEU A 26 -14.77 1.33 -11.29
N LYS A 27 -14.76 0.89 -10.02
CA LYS A 27 -14.54 -0.51 -9.65
C LYS A 27 -15.68 -1.43 -10.10
N LEU A 28 -16.92 -0.93 -10.11
CA LEU A 28 -18.09 -1.68 -10.58
C LEU A 28 -18.10 -1.87 -12.10
N THR A 29 -17.58 -0.90 -12.85
CA THR A 29 -17.50 -0.97 -14.32
C THR A 29 -16.17 -1.52 -14.82
N GLN A 30 -15.25 -1.86 -13.92
CA GLN A 30 -13.96 -2.47 -14.26
C GLN A 30 -14.16 -3.90 -14.75
N THR A 31 -13.60 -4.22 -15.92
CA THR A 31 -13.66 -5.58 -16.46
C THR A 31 -12.78 -6.54 -15.63
N GLU A 32 -13.13 -7.83 -15.61
CA GLU A 32 -12.35 -8.84 -14.89
C GLU A 32 -10.89 -8.89 -15.34
N ALA A 33 -10.62 -8.69 -16.63
CA ALA A 33 -9.26 -8.67 -17.17
C ALA A 33 -8.44 -7.51 -16.59
N VAL A 34 -9.01 -6.30 -16.52
CA VAL A 34 -8.33 -5.13 -15.94
C VAL A 34 -8.17 -5.28 -14.44
N LYS A 35 -9.14 -5.90 -13.75
CA LYS A 35 -9.03 -6.23 -12.33
C LYS A 35 -7.87 -7.19 -12.05
N LYS A 36 -7.82 -8.32 -12.76
CA LYS A 36 -6.72 -9.29 -12.63
C LYS A 36 -5.36 -8.67 -12.96
N LEU A 37 -5.30 -7.83 -13.99
CA LEU A 37 -4.06 -7.12 -14.34
C LEU A 37 -3.62 -6.19 -13.21
N TYR A 38 -4.54 -5.50 -12.55
CA TYR A 38 -4.22 -4.68 -11.38
C TYR A 38 -3.74 -5.52 -10.20
N GLU A 39 -4.51 -6.54 -9.80
CA GLU A 39 -4.21 -7.42 -8.68
C GLU A 39 -2.88 -8.16 -8.85
N ASN A 40 -2.51 -8.50 -10.09
CA ASN A 40 -1.29 -9.24 -10.37
C ASN A 40 -0.04 -8.36 -10.55
N ASN A 41 -0.18 -7.05 -10.74
CA ASN A 41 0.95 -6.18 -11.07
C ASN A 41 1.12 -5.00 -10.11
N HIS A 42 0.18 -4.78 -9.18
CA HIS A 42 0.29 -3.73 -8.17
C HIS A 42 0.47 -4.32 -6.78
N PHE A 43 1.32 -3.66 -6.02
CA PHE A 43 1.49 -3.87 -4.59
C PHE A 43 1.05 -2.60 -3.88
N ILE A 44 0.12 -2.75 -2.93
CA ILE A 44 -0.50 -1.66 -2.18
C ILE A 44 -0.64 -2.16 -0.76
N GLN A 45 0.33 -1.88 0.10
CA GLN A 45 0.33 -2.38 1.47
C GLN A 45 0.91 -1.34 2.43
N ASP A 46 0.33 -1.34 3.62
CA ASP A 46 0.76 -0.60 4.80
C ASP A 46 1.17 -1.60 5.88
N MET A 47 2.31 -1.37 6.52
CA MET A 47 2.85 -2.24 7.56
C MET A 47 3.28 -1.43 8.77
N LEU A 48 2.74 -1.78 9.92
CA LEU A 48 3.09 -1.22 11.21
C LEU A 48 4.27 -2.01 11.78
N VAL A 49 5.34 -1.36 12.24
CA VAL A 49 6.44 -2.05 12.94
C VAL A 49 7.01 -1.18 14.06
N PRO A 50 7.62 -1.76 15.11
CA PRO A 50 8.41 -1.00 16.08
C PRO A 50 9.50 -0.18 15.38
N ILE A 51 9.74 1.07 15.80
CA ILE A 51 10.66 1.96 15.07
C ILE A 51 12.10 1.43 15.03
N GLY A 52 12.53 0.66 16.03
CA GLY A 52 13.83 0.00 16.06
C GLY A 52 14.03 -1.02 14.94
N LYS A 53 12.94 -1.47 14.31
CA LYS A 53 12.91 -2.44 13.21
C LYS A 53 12.81 -1.80 11.83
N LEU A 54 12.71 -0.48 11.74
CA LEU A 54 12.57 0.25 10.48
C LEU A 54 13.64 -0.12 9.44
N LYS A 55 14.91 -0.21 9.84
CA LYS A 55 15.99 -0.54 8.90
C LYS A 55 15.80 -1.95 8.31
N GLU A 56 15.59 -2.95 9.17
CA GLU A 56 15.34 -4.34 8.75
C GLU A 56 14.10 -4.41 7.84
N SER A 57 13.04 -3.66 8.17
CA SER A 57 11.84 -3.57 7.34
C SER A 57 12.14 -2.99 5.96
N LEU A 58 12.88 -1.89 5.86
CA LEU A 58 13.20 -1.28 4.57
C LEU A 58 14.06 -2.21 3.70
N GLU A 59 14.95 -3.00 4.29
CA GLU A 59 15.72 -4.02 3.58
C GLU A 59 14.81 -5.13 3.02
N VAL A 60 13.72 -5.48 3.71
CA VAL A 60 12.70 -6.39 3.20
C VAL A 60 11.94 -5.77 2.03
N PHE A 61 11.45 -4.53 2.14
CA PHE A 61 10.76 -3.86 1.02
C PHE A 61 11.66 -3.66 -0.20
N GLU A 62 12.95 -3.38 0.01
CA GLU A 62 13.93 -3.31 -1.07
C GLU A 62 14.14 -4.67 -1.75
N ARG A 63 14.19 -5.77 -1.01
CA ARG A 63 14.34 -7.09 -1.61
C ARG A 63 13.07 -7.59 -2.31
N GLU A 64 11.91 -7.31 -1.74
CA GLU A 64 10.64 -7.93 -2.13
C GLU A 64 9.84 -7.13 -3.17
N VAL A 65 9.97 -5.79 -3.22
CA VAL A 65 9.11 -4.97 -4.10
C VAL A 65 9.82 -3.83 -4.84
N GLN A 66 10.85 -3.18 -4.28
CA GLN A 66 11.56 -2.04 -4.90
C GLN A 66 10.62 -0.89 -5.38
N ILE A 67 9.60 -0.57 -4.58
CA ILE A 67 8.66 0.51 -4.89
C ILE A 67 9.13 1.81 -4.22
N TYR A 68 9.08 2.89 -5.00
CA TYR A 68 9.53 4.21 -4.59
C TYR A 68 8.60 5.29 -5.13
N PRO A 69 8.35 6.38 -4.37
CA PRO A 69 8.83 6.63 -3.01
C PRO A 69 8.17 5.73 -1.95
N VAL A 70 8.83 5.54 -0.80
CA VAL A 70 8.28 4.83 0.37
C VAL A 70 7.62 5.83 1.32
N TRP A 71 6.40 5.54 1.76
CA TRP A 71 5.71 6.32 2.80
C TRP A 71 6.19 5.87 4.17
N LEU A 72 6.59 6.82 5.02
CA LEU A 72 7.00 6.58 6.39
C LEU A 72 6.23 7.52 7.32
N CYS A 73 5.47 6.96 8.26
CA CYS A 73 4.72 7.71 9.24
C CYS A 73 5.04 7.20 10.65
N PRO A 74 6.08 7.77 11.31
CA PRO A 74 6.40 7.46 12.70
C PRO A 74 5.34 8.02 13.65
N PHE A 75 4.98 7.26 14.68
CA PHE A 75 4.04 7.70 15.70
C PHE A 75 4.33 7.03 17.05
N ASN A 76 3.90 7.68 18.13
CA ASN A 76 3.99 7.12 19.47
C ASN A 76 2.77 6.23 19.73
N LEU A 77 2.98 4.97 20.09
CA LEU A 77 1.90 4.05 20.47
C LEU A 77 1.85 3.94 22.00
N PRO A 78 0.90 4.62 22.66
CA PRO A 78 0.78 4.57 24.11
C PRO A 78 0.24 3.21 24.58
N LEU A 79 0.55 2.87 25.85
CA LEU A 79 0.00 1.69 26.51
C LEU A 79 -1.44 1.95 26.99
N ASN A 80 -2.36 2.09 26.05
CA ASN A 80 -3.79 2.30 26.32
C ASN A 80 -4.63 1.19 25.67
N PRO A 81 -5.77 0.81 26.26
CA PRO A 81 -6.73 -0.08 25.60
C PRO A 81 -7.21 0.51 24.27
N GLY A 82 -7.24 -0.28 23.20
CA GLY A 82 -7.64 0.17 21.87
C GLY A 82 -7.49 -0.91 20.80
N MET A 83 -7.64 -0.51 19.53
CA MET A 83 -7.45 -1.41 18.38
C MET A 83 -5.98 -1.84 18.20
N LEU A 84 -5.05 -0.99 18.64
CA LEU A 84 -3.61 -1.25 18.63
C LEU A 84 -3.09 -1.15 20.06
N VAL A 85 -2.24 -2.10 20.44
CA VAL A 85 -1.55 -2.13 21.73
C VAL A 85 -0.08 -2.48 21.46
N PRO A 86 0.89 -1.81 22.09
CA PRO A 86 2.30 -2.17 21.93
C PRO A 86 2.53 -3.64 22.28
N ALA A 87 3.25 -4.35 21.42
CA ALA A 87 3.48 -5.78 21.59
C ALA A 87 4.28 -6.12 22.85
N GLU A 88 5.18 -5.22 23.26
CA GLU A 88 6.01 -5.38 24.46
C GLU A 88 5.33 -4.90 25.74
N GLY A 89 4.04 -4.52 25.68
CA GLY A 89 3.31 -4.05 26.86
C GLY A 89 3.86 -2.75 27.46
N THR A 90 4.62 -1.99 26.68
CA THR A 90 5.20 -0.69 27.06
C THR A 90 4.98 0.31 25.94
N GLU A 91 4.73 1.57 26.32
CA GLU A 91 4.64 2.67 25.36
C GLU A 91 5.94 2.78 24.55
N GLN A 92 5.81 2.78 23.22
CA GLN A 92 6.96 2.86 22.33
C GLN A 92 6.59 3.47 20.98
N MET A 93 7.61 3.91 20.26
CA MET A 93 7.46 4.44 18.91
C MET A 93 7.30 3.31 17.89
N TYR A 94 6.32 3.45 17.02
CA TYR A 94 6.09 2.62 15.85
C TYR A 94 6.25 3.47 14.59
N VAL A 95 6.32 2.80 13.44
CA VAL A 95 6.31 3.44 12.13
C VAL A 95 5.41 2.65 11.20
N ASP A 96 4.52 3.36 10.52
CA ASP A 96 3.78 2.84 9.39
C ASP A 96 4.61 3.00 8.11
N ILE A 97 4.81 1.89 7.40
CA ILE A 97 5.60 1.80 6.17
C ILE A 97 4.64 1.43 5.03
N GLY A 98 4.40 2.40 4.15
CA GLY A 98 3.49 2.26 3.02
C GLY A 98 4.23 2.20 1.69
N THR A 99 3.88 1.26 0.83
CA THR A 99 4.35 1.23 -0.56
C THR A 99 3.20 0.94 -1.52
N TYR A 100 3.08 1.77 -2.56
CA TYR A 100 1.97 1.73 -3.50
C TYR A 100 2.48 1.90 -4.93
N GLY A 101 2.38 0.84 -5.73
CA GLY A 101 2.82 0.93 -7.11
C GLY A 101 3.07 -0.43 -7.74
N VAL A 102 3.79 -0.40 -8.86
CA VAL A 102 4.22 -1.59 -9.59
C VAL A 102 5.58 -2.04 -9.04
N PRO A 103 5.69 -3.25 -8.49
CA PRO A 103 6.97 -3.80 -8.06
C PRO A 103 7.98 -3.84 -9.20
N LYS A 104 9.24 -3.55 -8.90
CA LYS A 104 10.32 -3.55 -9.90
C LYS A 104 11.15 -4.83 -9.87
N VAL A 105 10.89 -5.73 -8.93
CA VAL A 105 11.57 -7.02 -8.84
C VAL A 105 11.02 -8.01 -9.87
N PRO A 106 11.87 -8.81 -10.53
CA PRO A 106 11.42 -9.76 -11.56
C PRO A 106 10.70 -10.99 -10.96
N THR A 107 10.90 -11.26 -9.68
CA THR A 107 10.33 -12.42 -8.96
C THR A 107 9.05 -12.08 -8.21
N PHE A 108 8.39 -10.97 -8.54
CA PHE A 108 7.18 -10.55 -7.84
C PHE A 108 6.04 -11.55 -8.09
N GLU A 109 5.54 -12.12 -7.00
CA GLU A 109 4.36 -12.98 -7.00
C GLU A 109 3.38 -12.41 -5.96
N PRO A 110 2.29 -11.72 -6.36
CA PRO A 110 1.52 -10.85 -5.46
C PRO A 110 1.16 -11.48 -4.13
N VAL A 111 0.59 -12.68 -4.16
CA VAL A 111 0.16 -13.40 -2.94
C VAL A 111 1.36 -13.80 -2.11
N LYS A 112 2.38 -14.42 -2.72
CA LYS A 112 3.55 -14.96 -2.02
C LYS A 112 4.41 -13.84 -1.43
N THR A 113 4.72 -12.82 -2.22
CA THR A 113 5.46 -11.63 -1.77
C THR A 113 4.74 -10.95 -0.61
N THR A 114 3.42 -10.75 -0.71
CA THR A 114 2.63 -10.16 0.38
C THR A 114 2.70 -11.01 1.65
N ARG A 115 2.55 -12.34 1.54
CA ARG A 115 2.65 -13.25 2.69
C ARG A 115 4.03 -13.27 3.33
N ASN A 116 5.10 -13.14 2.55
CA ASN A 116 6.45 -13.05 3.08
C ASN A 116 6.65 -11.78 3.90
N ILE A 117 6.16 -10.63 3.39
CA ILE A 117 6.23 -9.35 4.10
C ILE A 117 5.39 -9.40 5.38
N GLU A 118 4.16 -9.91 5.32
CA GLU A 118 3.28 -10.09 6.50
C GLU A 118 3.91 -11.02 7.55
N ALA A 119 4.59 -12.09 7.12
CA ALA A 119 5.29 -13.00 8.03
C ALA A 119 6.44 -12.27 8.75
N PHE A 120 7.24 -11.51 8.01
CA PHE A 120 8.30 -10.69 8.60
C PHE A 120 7.75 -9.69 9.62
N VAL A 121 6.67 -8.96 9.27
CA VAL A 121 6.04 -7.98 10.17
C VAL A 121 5.59 -8.62 11.47
N ARG A 122 4.96 -9.79 11.41
CA ARG A 122 4.59 -10.57 12.60
C ARG A 122 5.80 -11.00 13.44
N ASP A 123 6.89 -11.40 12.79
CA ASP A 123 8.11 -11.84 13.48
C ASP A 123 8.76 -10.69 14.25
N VAL A 124 8.69 -9.47 13.71
CA VAL A 124 9.21 -8.25 14.36
C VAL A 124 8.20 -7.55 15.27
N LYS A 125 7.06 -8.19 15.57
CA LYS A 125 6.02 -7.67 16.48
C LYS A 125 5.35 -6.38 15.99
N GLY A 126 5.18 -6.29 14.67
CA GLY A 126 4.36 -5.29 13.98
C GLY A 126 2.89 -5.65 13.91
#